data_AF-T1H7U4-F1
#
_entry.id   AF-T1H7U4-F1
#
_cell.length_a   1.000
_cell.length_b   1.000
_cell.length_c   1.000
_cell.angle_alpha   90.00
_cell.angle_beta   90.00
_cell.angle_gamma   90.00
#
_symmetry.space_group_name_H-M   'P 1'
#
loop_
_entity.id
_entity.type
_entity.pdbx_description
1 polymer ?
#
loop_
_entity_poly.entity_id
_entity_poly.type
_entity_poly.pdbx_seq_one_letter_code
_entity_poly.pdbx_strand_id
1 'polypeptide(L)' 'YTALLAVTILSPSSIVGLPGECSVNVIPKKNLDKAKFFSGTWYETHYLDMDPQATEKFCFSFAPRESGGTVKEALYHFNV' A
#
# COMPACT_ATOMS: atom_id res chain seq x y z
N TYR A 1 52.74 1.82 16.52
CA TYR A 1 51.57 0.93 16.42
C TYR A 1 50.32 1.77 16.64
N THR A 2 49.69 2.22 15.56
CA THR A 2 48.55 3.14 15.60
C THR A 2 47.29 2.33 15.33
N ALA A 3 46.47 2.10 16.36
CA ALA A 3 45.19 1.42 16.21
C ALA A 3 44.15 2.43 15.69
N LEU A 4 43.72 2.25 14.44
CA LEU A 4 42.57 2.96 13.89
C LEU A 4 41.30 2.40 14.52
N LEU A 5 40.65 3.18 15.40
CA LEU A 5 39.29 2.90 15.83
C LEU A 5 38.36 3.07 14.62
N ALA A 6 37.94 1.95 14.03
CA ALA A 6 36.80 1.94 13.13
C ALA A 6 35.53 2.16 13.97
N VAL A 7 35.07 3.41 14.02
CA VAL A 7 33.72 3.72 14.49
C VAL A 7 32.76 3.25 13.41
N THR A 8 32.25 2.03 13.55
CA THR A 8 31.08 1.59 12.82
C THR A 8 29.89 2.40 13.34
N ILE A 9 29.56 3.46 12.61
CA ILE A 9 28.27 4.13 12.75
C ILE A 9 27.23 3.09 12.31
N LEU A 10 26.66 2.39 13.30
CA LEU A 10 25.40 1.68 13.16
C LEU A 10 24.34 2.75 12.89
N SER A 11 24.22 3.17 11.64
CA SER A 11 23.01 3.83 11.17
C SER A 11 21.89 2.83 11.43
N PRO A 12 20.91 3.12 12.31
CA PRO A 12 19.73 2.28 12.38
C PRO A 12 19.06 2.43 11.01
N SER A 13 19.24 1.42 10.16
CA SER A 13 18.42 1.20 8.99
C SER A 13 17.01 1.06 9.53
N SER A 14 16.29 2.18 9.58
CA SER A 14 14.85 2.16 9.74
C SER A 14 14.35 1.21 8.65
N ILE A 15 13.63 0.19 9.08
CA ILE A 15 12.98 -0.79 8.21
C ILE A 15 11.85 -0.04 7.49
N VAL A 16 12.23 0.82 6.56
CA VAL A 16 11.37 1.30 5.49
C VAL A 16 11.69 0.31 4.38
N GLY A 17 10.72 -0.56 4.07
CA GLY A 17 10.89 -1.59 3.03
C GLY A 17 11.45 -0.95 1.75
N LEU A 18 12.32 -1.67 1.06
CA LEU A 18 12.85 -1.20 -0.22
C LEU A 18 11.67 -0.97 -1.19
N PRO A 19 11.71 0.08 -2.03
CA PRO A 19 10.70 0.27 -3.07
C PRO A 19 10.52 -1.01 -3.89
N GLY A 20 9.29 -1.50 -3.99
CA GLY A 20 8.94 -2.78 -4.61
C GLY A 20 8.61 -3.92 -3.63
N GLU A 21 9.02 -3.84 -2.36
CA GLU A 21 8.54 -4.76 -1.32
C GLU A 21 7.25 -4.24 -0.66
N CYS A 22 6.27 -5.14 -0.49
CA CYS A 22 5.02 -4.79 0.20
C CYS A 22 5.27 -4.54 1.71
N SER A 23 4.49 -3.64 2.30
CA SER A 23 4.51 -3.40 3.74
C SER A 23 4.15 -4.65 4.54
N VAL A 24 4.97 -5.00 5.54
CA VAL A 24 4.82 -6.23 6.34
C VAL A 24 3.70 -6.19 7.39
N ASN A 25 3.18 -5.01 7.73
CA ASN A 25 2.24 -4.79 8.84
C ASN A 25 0.81 -4.41 8.38
N VAL A 26 0.33 -5.00 7.29
CA VAL A 26 -1.04 -4.78 6.78
C VAL A 26 -2.00 -5.81 7.39
N ILE A 27 -2.90 -5.37 8.27
CA ILE A 27 -3.78 -6.25 9.04
C ILE A 27 -5.24 -6.19 8.51
N PRO A 28 -5.83 -7.30 8.05
CA PRO A 28 -7.22 -7.33 7.64
C PRO A 28 -8.17 -7.00 8.80
N LYS A 29 -9.22 -6.22 8.52
CA LYS A 29 -10.26 -5.92 9.50
C LYS A 29 -11.05 -7.18 9.87
N LYS A 30 -10.98 -7.61 11.14
CA LYS A 30 -11.85 -8.66 11.67
C LYS A 30 -13.32 -8.25 11.59
N ASN A 31 -14.19 -9.19 11.21
CA ASN A 31 -15.63 -8.99 11.08
C ASN A 31 -16.01 -7.81 10.17
N LEU A 32 -15.33 -7.68 9.02
CA LEU A 32 -15.73 -6.73 7.98
C LEU A 32 -17.17 -7.01 7.53
N ASP A 33 -18.01 -5.98 7.54
CA ASP A 33 -19.35 -6.03 6.96
C ASP A 33 -19.23 -6.08 5.43
N LYS A 34 -19.19 -7.30 4.91
CA LYS A 34 -18.99 -7.56 3.47
C LYS A 34 -20.08 -6.95 2.61
N ALA A 35 -21.33 -6.96 3.08
CA ALA A 35 -22.46 -6.45 2.32
C ALA A 35 -22.35 -4.93 2.10
N LYS A 36 -21.73 -4.20 3.03
CA LYS A 36 -21.46 -2.77 2.86
C LYS A 36 -20.22 -2.53 2.01
N PHE A 37 -19.13 -3.25 2.27
CA PHE A 37 -17.87 -3.03 1.55
C PHE A 37 -17.96 -3.41 0.07
N PHE A 38 -18.49 -4.59 -0.24
CA PHE A 38 -18.65 -5.12 -1.60
C PHE A 38 -19.95 -4.62 -2.25
N SER A 39 -20.26 -3.34 -2.08
CA SER A 39 -21.44 -2.69 -2.65
C SER A 39 -21.11 -1.31 -3.21
N GLY A 40 -21.98 -0.78 -4.07
CA GLY A 40 -21.83 0.56 -4.65
C GLY A 40 -20.54 0.72 -5.47
N THR A 41 -19.97 1.92 -5.39
CA THR A 41 -18.72 2.37 -6.01
C THR A 41 -17.89 3.11 -4.98
N TRP A 42 -16.60 2.84 -4.93
CA TRP A 42 -15.63 3.54 -4.11
C TRP A 42 -14.84 4.53 -4.96
N TYR A 43 -14.65 5.73 -4.43
CA TYR A 43 -13.78 6.76 -4.99
C TYR A 43 -12.60 6.94 -4.05
N GLU A 44 -11.40 6.81 -4.60
CA GLU A 44 -10.19 7.07 -3.86
C GLU A 44 -10.07 8.59 -3.64
N THR A 45 -9.88 8.99 -2.38
CA THR A 45 -9.76 10.41 -2.00
C THR A 45 -8.32 10.80 -1.74
N HIS A 46 -7.50 9.84 -1.32
CA HIS A 46 -6.10 10.00 -0.98
C HIS A 46 -5.40 8.67 -1.22
N TYR A 47 -4.26 8.70 -1.88
CA TYR A 47 -3.33 7.58 -2.01
C TYR A 47 -1.95 7.95 -1.48
N LEU A 48 -1.21 6.93 -1.04
CA LEU A 48 0.19 7.03 -0.69
C LEU A 48 0.92 5.89 -1.39
N ASP A 49 1.62 6.21 -2.48
CA ASP A 49 2.57 5.26 -3.06
C ASP A 49 3.82 5.20 -2.17
N MET A 50 4.29 3.99 -1.92
CA MET A 50 5.46 3.74 -1.09
C MET A 50 6.76 3.87 -1.88
N ASP A 51 6.71 3.85 -3.21
CA ASP A 51 7.83 4.25 -4.05
C ASP A 51 7.93 5.78 -4.07
N PRO A 52 8.99 6.38 -3.46
CA PRO A 52 9.14 7.84 -3.45
C PRO A 52 9.37 8.44 -4.84
N GLN A 53 9.66 7.63 -5.87
CA GLN A 53 9.82 8.08 -7.25
C GLN A 53 8.49 8.09 -8.03
N ALA A 54 7.46 7.42 -7.53
CA ALA A 54 6.13 7.43 -8.14
C ALA A 54 5.45 8.79 -7.93
N THR A 55 5.54 9.64 -8.95
CA THR A 55 5.09 11.05 -8.87
C THR A 55 3.90 11.36 -9.77
N GLU A 56 3.52 10.44 -10.65
CA GLU A 56 2.35 10.58 -11.52
C GLU A 56 1.07 10.76 -10.69
N LYS A 57 0.14 11.56 -11.22
CA LYS A 57 -1.12 11.89 -10.56
C LYS A 57 -2.24 11.08 -11.16
N PHE A 58 -2.92 10.33 -10.30
CA PHE A 58 -4.06 9.52 -10.69
C PHE A 58 -5.30 9.85 -9.89
N CYS A 59 -6.45 9.64 -10.53
CA CYS A 59 -7.72 9.40 -9.86
C CYS A 59 -8.09 7.93 -10.04
N PHE A 60 -8.60 7.30 -8.97
CA PHE A 60 -9.00 5.90 -8.98
C PHE A 60 -10.42 5.72 -8.46
N SER A 61 -11.16 4.81 -9.09
CA SER A 61 -12.45 4.34 -8.58
C SER A 61 -12.67 2.87 -8.91
N PHE A 62 -13.46 2.18 -8.09
CA PHE A 62 -13.77 0.78 -8.33
C PHE A 62 -15.14 0.37 -7.78
N ALA A 63 -15.71 -0.69 -8.35
CA ALA A 63 -16.99 -1.27 -7.94
C ALA A 63 -16.82 -2.76 -7.59
N PRO A 64 -16.52 -3.09 -6.31
CA PRO A 64 -16.26 -4.45 -5.89
C PRO A 64 -17.55 -5.20 -5.59
N ARG A 65 -17.61 -6.50 -5.94
CA ARG A 65 -18.70 -7.43 -5.60
C ARG A 65 -18.10 -8.74 -5.10
N GLU A 66 -18.77 -9.40 -4.17
CA GLU A 66 -18.38 -10.71 -3.66
C GLU A 66 -19.58 -11.65 -3.69
N SER A 67 -19.38 -12.86 -4.18
CA SER A 67 -20.39 -13.92 -4.14
C SER A 67 -19.72 -15.28 -4.06
N GLY A 68 -20.15 -16.13 -3.12
CA GLY A 68 -19.65 -17.50 -2.98
C GLY A 68 -18.16 -17.57 -2.63
N GLY A 69 -17.62 -16.56 -1.92
CA GLY A 69 -16.20 -16.46 -1.58
C GLY A 69 -15.33 -15.92 -2.71
N THR A 70 -15.91 -15.57 -3.86
CA THR A 70 -15.18 -15.02 -5.01
C THR A 70 -15.45 -13.54 -5.16
N VAL A 71 -14.39 -12.74 -5.24
CA VAL A 71 -14.47 -11.31 -5.54
C VAL A 71 -14.39 -11.08 -7.05
N LYS A 72 -15.27 -10.23 -7.57
CA LYS A 72 -15.21 -9.68 -8.93
C LYS A 72 -15.39 -8.18 -8.83
N GLU A 73 -14.49 -7.43 -9.47
CA GLU A 73 -14.49 -5.97 -9.39
C GLU A 73 -14.22 -5.33 -10.74
N ALA A 74 -14.78 -4.14 -10.95
CA ALA A 74 -14.48 -3.27 -12.07
C ALA A 74 -13.62 -2.11 -11.57
N LEU A 75 -12.49 -1.86 -12.24
CA LEU A 75 -11.49 -0.88 -11.85
C LEU A 75 -11.38 0.23 -12.91
N TYR A 76 -11.20 1.47 -12.48
CA TYR A 76 -10.97 2.61 -13.36
C TYR A 76 -9.86 3.51 -12.84
N HIS A 77 -8.89 3.83 -13.70
CA HIS A 77 -7.81 4.78 -13.44
C HIS A 77 -7.90 5.93 -14.45
N PHE A 78 -7.63 7.14 -14.00
CA PHE A 78 -7.49 8.33 -14.83
C PHE A 78 -6.20 9.04 -14.48
N ASN A 79 -5.35 9.31 -15.49
CA ASN A 79 -4.13 10.10 -15.34
C ASN A 79 -4.49 11.58 -15.54
N VAL A 80 -4.07 12.43 -14.60
CA VAL A 80 -4.42 13.86 -14.52
C VAL A 80 -3.41 14.73 -15.26
#